data_AF-A0AA96YJS8-F1
#
_entry.id   AF-A0AA96YJS8-F1
#
_cell.length_a   1.000
_cell.length_b   1.000
_cell.length_c   1.000
_cell.angle_alpha   90.00
_cell.angle_beta   90.00
_cell.angle_gamma   90.00
#
_symmetry.space_group_name_H-M   'P 1'
#
loop_
_entity.id
_entity.type
_entity.pdbx_description
1 polymer ?
#
loop_
_entity_poly.entity_id
_entity_poly.type
_entity_poly.pdbx_seq_one_letter_code
_entity_poly.pdbx_strand_id
1 'polypeptide(L)'
;MMIDAFYQTRLPEVVAEFARCVDTYNVWHSQTLSVCERLGFVNFSGPDFCVPDYFFRSRYEHIQKVTGFKLVDDDSLLAEPEHIPYALRNDNPVGEAISRELMQLAESALSTLGVDIKLYGEPGAVGYQRAICMMLGIDYRVTAGAVVGFSQVWAISDEKGNFSLVCSVPVNTRDGTMTYELPNMPEGWVDITAQQVIHLFNYHNSIVNKE
;
A
#
# COMPACT_ATOMS: atom_id res chain seq x y z
N MET A 1 0.31 3.00 25.10
CA MET A 1 -0.05 1.78 24.34
C MET A 1 -0.85 2.18 23.10
N MET A 2 -0.60 1.56 21.95
CA MET A 2 -1.41 1.79 20.74
C MET A 2 -2.49 0.72 20.64
N ILE A 3 -3.72 1.13 20.34
CA ILE A 3 -4.82 0.22 20.00
C ILE A 3 -5.50 0.69 18.72
N ASP A 4 -6.34 -0.15 18.13
CA ASP A 4 -7.16 0.23 16.98
C ASP A 4 -8.63 0.38 17.36
N ALA A 5 -9.26 1.43 16.83
CA ALA A 5 -10.70 1.54 16.71
C ALA A 5 -11.15 0.97 15.36
N PHE A 6 -12.27 0.25 15.32
CA PHE A 6 -12.71 -0.46 14.13
C PHE A 6 -14.06 0.02 13.63
N TYR A 7 -14.16 0.14 12.31
CA TYR A 7 -15.35 0.63 11.64
C TYR A 7 -15.69 -0.23 10.44
N GLN A 8 -16.96 -0.28 10.08
CA GLN A 8 -17.44 -0.95 8.88
C GLN A 8 -18.35 -0.04 8.07
N THR A 9 -18.30 -0.19 6.75
CA THR A 9 -19.28 0.39 5.84
C THR A 9 -19.63 -0.56 4.71
N ARG A 10 -20.86 -0.39 4.21
CA ARG A 10 -21.38 -1.00 2.98
C ARG A 10 -21.93 0.05 2.03
N LEU A 11 -21.64 1.33 2.29
CA LEU A 11 -22.16 2.43 1.50
C LEU A 11 -21.64 2.33 0.05
N PRO A 12 -22.52 2.32 -0.95
CA PRO A 12 -22.12 2.15 -2.35
C PRO A 12 -21.07 3.16 -2.81
N GLU A 13 -21.17 4.41 -2.37
CA GLU A 13 -20.24 5.49 -2.71
C GLU A 13 -18.84 5.26 -2.14
N VAL A 14 -18.72 4.78 -0.91
CA VAL A 14 -17.44 4.49 -0.27
C VAL A 14 -16.79 3.25 -0.91
N VAL A 15 -17.61 2.24 -1.21
CA VAL A 15 -17.17 1.04 -1.92
C VAL A 15 -16.70 1.37 -3.35
N ALA A 16 -17.43 2.23 -4.06
CA ALA A 16 -17.05 2.68 -5.39
C ALA A 16 -15.72 3.45 -5.38
N GLU A 17 -15.51 4.30 -4.38
CA GLU A 17 -14.26 5.06 -4.23
C GLU A 17 -13.06 4.16 -3.89
N PHE A 18 -13.27 3.14 -3.05
CA PHE A 18 -12.27 2.10 -2.82
C PHE A 18 -11.93 1.34 -4.11
N ALA A 19 -12.95 0.91 -4.86
CA ALA A 19 -12.76 0.20 -6.13
C ALA A 19 -12.00 1.06 -7.15
N ARG A 20 -12.33 2.34 -7.26
CA ARG A 20 -11.60 3.31 -8.11
C ARG A 20 -10.12 3.39 -7.74
N CYS A 21 -9.81 3.34 -6.45
CA CYS A 21 -8.44 3.28 -5.97
C CYS A 21 -7.75 1.97 -6.40
N VAL A 22 -8.40 0.81 -6.18
CA VAL A 22 -7.88 -0.51 -6.62
C VAL A 22 -7.53 -0.49 -8.10
N ASP A 23 -8.45 0.01 -8.92
CA ASP A 23 -8.28 0.07 -10.38
C ASP A 23 -7.09 0.96 -10.75
N THR A 24 -6.96 2.12 -10.10
CA THR A 24 -5.85 3.04 -10.35
C THR A 24 -4.51 2.43 -9.94
N TYR A 25 -4.47 1.71 -8.81
CA TYR A 25 -3.30 0.95 -8.39
C TYR A 25 -2.94 -0.12 -9.43
N ASN A 26 -3.90 -0.91 -9.89
CA ASN A 26 -3.65 -1.96 -10.87
C ASN A 26 -3.11 -1.41 -12.19
N VAL A 27 -3.62 -0.26 -12.64
CA VAL A 27 -3.10 0.45 -13.83
C VAL A 27 -1.66 0.91 -13.58
N TRP A 28 -1.40 1.62 -12.48
CA TRP A 28 -0.06 2.08 -12.11
C TRP A 28 0.94 0.92 -12.01
N HIS A 29 0.55 -0.17 -11.33
CA HIS A 29 1.38 -1.35 -11.16
C HIS A 29 1.70 -2.00 -12.50
N SER A 30 0.71 -2.17 -13.38
CA SER A 30 0.90 -2.72 -14.72
C SER A 30 1.81 -1.85 -15.60
N GLN A 31 1.66 -0.52 -15.55
CA GLN A 31 2.53 0.41 -16.26
C GLN A 31 3.96 0.37 -15.72
N THR A 32 4.12 0.33 -14.40
CA THR A 32 5.42 0.21 -13.72
C THR A 32 6.10 -1.10 -14.09
N LEU A 33 5.37 -2.22 -14.07
CA LEU A 33 5.86 -3.52 -14.50
C LEU A 33 6.28 -3.50 -15.98
N SER A 34 5.51 -2.86 -16.85
CA SER A 34 5.86 -2.72 -18.28
C SER A 34 7.17 -1.95 -18.47
N VAL A 35 7.44 -0.93 -17.65
CA VAL A 35 8.75 -0.25 -17.64
C VAL A 35 9.85 -1.20 -17.18
N CYS A 36 9.59 -2.00 -16.13
CA CYS A 36 10.55 -3.00 -15.63
C CYS A 36 10.89 -4.05 -16.69
N GLU A 37 9.89 -4.64 -17.34
CA GLU A 37 10.04 -5.64 -18.40
C GLU A 37 10.83 -5.09 -19.59
N ARG A 38 10.54 -3.86 -20.01
CA ARG A 38 11.30 -3.17 -21.07
C ARG A 38 12.79 -3.02 -20.73
N LEU A 39 13.12 -2.93 -19.44
CA LEU A 39 14.48 -2.78 -18.93
C LEU A 39 15.14 -4.14 -18.59
N GLY A 40 14.46 -5.26 -18.85
CA GLY A 40 14.96 -6.61 -18.62
C GLY A 40 14.77 -7.12 -17.19
N PHE A 41 13.82 -6.56 -16.45
CA PHE A 41 13.42 -7.02 -15.12
C PHE A 41 12.08 -7.77 -15.20
N VAL A 42 11.91 -8.75 -14.33
CA VAL A 42 10.70 -9.59 -14.27
C VAL A 42 9.71 -9.10 -13.23
N ASN A 43 10.17 -8.32 -12.24
CA ASN A 43 9.33 -7.75 -11.20
C ASN A 43 10.04 -6.57 -10.51
N PHE A 44 9.35 -5.91 -9.59
CA PHE A 44 9.90 -4.86 -8.72
C PHE A 44 9.38 -4.99 -7.28
N SER A 45 10.02 -4.29 -6.35
CA SER A 45 9.54 -4.13 -4.97
C SER A 45 9.84 -2.71 -4.48
N GLY A 46 8.94 -2.21 -3.65
CA GLY A 46 9.00 -0.89 -3.05
C GLY A 46 7.59 -0.47 -2.63
N PRO A 47 7.45 0.71 -2.03
CA PRO A 47 6.15 1.30 -1.77
C PRO A 47 5.36 1.51 -3.07
N ASP A 48 4.04 1.32 -3.02
CA ASP A 48 3.16 1.63 -4.15
C ASP A 48 3.16 3.14 -4.45
N PHE A 49 2.75 3.51 -5.67
CA PHE A 49 2.72 4.91 -6.13
C PHE A 49 4.03 5.68 -5.87
N CYS A 50 5.16 4.99 -5.98
CA CYS A 50 6.51 5.52 -5.84
C CYS A 50 7.43 4.94 -6.90
N VAL A 51 8.65 5.49 -7.01
CA VAL A 51 9.72 4.79 -7.72
C VAL A 51 10.07 3.54 -6.91
N PRO A 52 10.11 2.34 -7.53
CA PRO A 52 10.48 1.12 -6.83
C PRO A 52 11.88 1.22 -6.22
N ASP A 53 12.05 0.64 -5.02
CA ASP A 53 13.34 0.54 -4.36
C ASP A 53 14.23 -0.49 -5.06
N TYR A 54 13.61 -1.59 -5.50
CA TYR A 54 14.28 -2.75 -6.07
C TYR A 54 13.62 -3.24 -7.35
N PHE A 55 14.45 -3.73 -8.26
CA PHE A 55 14.07 -4.32 -9.54
C PHE A 55 14.68 -5.72 -9.60
N PHE A 56 13.86 -6.71 -9.93
CA PHE A 56 14.27 -8.12 -9.89
C PHE A 56 14.49 -8.66 -11.29
N ARG A 57 15.61 -9.34 -11.47
CA ARG A 57 15.94 -10.03 -12.71
C ARG A 57 16.11 -11.50 -12.49
N SER A 58 15.77 -12.33 -13.48
CA SER A 58 16.03 -13.75 -13.41
C SER A 58 17.53 -14.06 -13.32
N ARG A 59 17.93 -14.92 -12.38
CA ARG A 59 19.32 -15.40 -12.24
C ARG A 59 19.82 -16.22 -13.43
N TYR A 60 18.90 -16.70 -14.27
CA TYR A 60 19.20 -17.53 -15.43
C TYR A 60 19.61 -16.70 -16.66
N GLU A 61 19.56 -15.37 -16.59
CA GLU A 61 19.99 -14.49 -17.68
C GLU A 61 21.49 -14.18 -17.64
N HIS A 62 22.15 -14.23 -18.82
CA HIS A 62 23.61 -14.12 -18.95
C HIS A 62 24.18 -12.69 -18.84
N ILE A 63 23.36 -11.65 -18.74
CA ILE A 63 23.82 -10.25 -18.76
C ILE A 63 23.69 -9.63 -17.37
N GLN A 64 24.82 -9.40 -16.69
CA GLN A 64 24.84 -8.89 -15.31
C GLN A 64 24.92 -7.35 -15.19
N LYS A 65 25.25 -6.63 -16.27
CA LYS A 65 25.33 -5.16 -16.23
C LYS A 65 24.12 -4.54 -16.92
N VAL A 66 23.30 -3.86 -16.12
CA VAL A 66 22.18 -3.04 -16.61
C VAL A 66 22.54 -1.57 -16.39
N THR A 67 22.71 -0.82 -17.48
CA THR A 67 23.03 0.61 -17.40
C THR A 67 21.94 1.36 -16.64
N GLY A 68 22.32 2.25 -15.73
CA GLY A 68 21.36 2.98 -14.88
C GLY A 68 20.94 2.22 -13.61
N PHE A 69 21.46 1.01 -13.39
CA PHE A 69 21.21 0.21 -12.20
C PHE A 69 22.52 -0.24 -11.55
N LYS A 70 22.44 -0.57 -10.27
CA LYS A 70 23.50 -1.25 -9.51
C LYS A 70 22.94 -2.54 -8.93
N LEU A 71 23.77 -3.57 -8.89
CA LEU A 71 23.47 -4.76 -8.12
C LEU A 71 23.35 -4.40 -6.64
N VAL A 72 22.39 -4.99 -5.95
CA VAL A 72 22.25 -4.84 -4.50
C VAL A 72 22.96 -6.00 -3.82
N ASP A 73 24.06 -5.71 -3.13
CA ASP A 73 24.85 -6.68 -2.36
C ASP A 73 24.38 -6.75 -0.89
N ASP A 74 23.10 -6.48 -0.63
CA ASP A 74 22.54 -6.46 0.72
C ASP A 74 22.00 -7.84 1.09
N ASP A 75 22.75 -8.55 1.94
CA ASP A 75 22.39 -9.88 2.45
C ASP A 75 21.09 -9.88 3.28
N SER A 76 20.59 -8.70 3.71
CA SER A 76 19.32 -8.58 4.43
C SER A 76 18.10 -8.51 3.50
N LEU A 77 18.31 -8.34 2.19
CA LEU A 77 17.23 -8.31 1.22
C LEU A 77 16.69 -9.72 0.98
N LEU A 78 15.42 -9.94 1.33
CA LEU A 78 14.69 -11.17 1.05
C LEU A 78 14.27 -11.22 -0.43
N ALA A 79 15.22 -11.32 -1.35
CA ALA A 79 14.92 -11.69 -2.73
C ALA A 79 14.64 -13.20 -2.82
N GLU A 80 13.67 -13.59 -3.64
CA GLU A 80 13.47 -15.00 -3.94
C GLU A 80 14.74 -15.61 -4.56
N PRO A 81 15.05 -16.90 -4.30
CA PRO A 81 16.31 -17.51 -4.73
C PRO A 81 16.58 -17.48 -6.24
N GLU A 82 15.54 -17.26 -7.05
CA GLU A 82 15.61 -17.21 -8.51
C GLU A 82 15.83 -15.81 -9.07
N HIS A 83 15.84 -14.79 -8.20
CA HIS A 83 15.89 -13.40 -8.57
C HIS A 83 17.15 -12.70 -8.05
N ILE A 84 17.68 -11.81 -8.88
CA ILE A 84 18.81 -10.94 -8.56
C ILE A 84 18.27 -9.51 -8.41
N PRO A 85 18.46 -8.87 -7.24
CA PRO A 85 17.96 -7.52 -6.99
C PRO A 85 18.90 -6.43 -7.51
N TYR A 86 18.32 -5.41 -8.11
CA TYR A 86 19.02 -4.21 -8.58
C TYR A 86 18.34 -2.96 -8.01
N ALA A 87 19.14 -1.95 -7.70
CA ALA A 87 18.66 -0.64 -7.31
C ALA A 87 18.95 0.38 -8.42
N LEU A 88 18.04 1.33 -8.58
CA LEU A 88 18.20 2.40 -9.55
C LEU A 88 19.35 3.34 -9.15
N ARG A 89 20.13 3.78 -10.14
CA ARG A 89 21.24 4.71 -9.96
C ARG A 89 20.84 6.13 -10.31
N ASN A 90 20.47 6.91 -9.31
CA ASN A 90 20.15 8.33 -9.50
C ASN A 90 21.38 9.19 -9.85
N ASP A 91 22.59 8.67 -9.62
CA ASP A 91 23.87 9.30 -10.02
C ASP A 91 24.23 9.06 -11.50
N ASN A 92 23.41 8.29 -12.24
CA ASN A 92 23.62 7.96 -13.64
C ASN A 92 22.51 8.60 -14.50
N PRO A 93 22.83 9.26 -15.64
CA PRO A 93 21.81 9.90 -16.49
C PRO A 93 20.69 8.97 -16.98
N VAL A 94 21.00 7.68 -17.20
CA VAL A 94 20.00 6.68 -17.60
C VAL A 94 19.10 6.33 -16.42
N GLY A 95 19.69 6.14 -15.22
CA GLY A 95 18.92 5.86 -14.01
C GLY A 95 18.03 7.05 -13.60
N GLU A 96 18.53 8.28 -13.71
CA GLU A 96 17.74 9.50 -13.49
C GLU A 96 16.57 9.63 -14.48
N ALA A 97 16.79 9.30 -15.76
CA ALA A 97 15.71 9.31 -16.75
C ALA A 97 14.61 8.30 -16.40
N ILE A 98 14.98 7.08 -16.01
CA ILE A 98 14.03 6.05 -15.57
C ILE A 98 13.31 6.48 -14.29
N SER A 99 14.03 7.05 -13.32
CA SER A 99 13.43 7.56 -12.08
C SER A 99 12.35 8.59 -12.37
N ARG A 100 12.58 9.50 -13.31
CA ARG A 100 11.60 10.52 -13.69
C ARG A 100 10.38 9.91 -14.39
N GLU A 101 10.58 8.94 -15.27
CA GLU A 101 9.48 8.22 -15.93
C GLU A 101 8.58 7.53 -14.90
N LEU A 102 9.17 6.79 -13.96
CA LEU A 102 8.44 6.09 -12.90
C LEU A 102 7.75 7.05 -11.93
N MET A 103 8.41 8.17 -11.61
CA MET A 103 7.81 9.22 -10.77
C MET A 103 6.61 9.88 -11.47
N GLN A 104 6.66 10.09 -12.79
CA GLN A 104 5.52 10.60 -13.55
C GLN A 104 4.33 9.63 -13.55
N LEU A 105 4.57 8.32 -13.63
CA LEU A 105 3.51 7.32 -13.50
C LEU A 105 2.83 7.41 -12.12
N ALA A 106 3.64 7.49 -11.05
CA ALA A 106 3.16 7.66 -9.69
C ALA A 106 2.35 8.96 -9.51
N GLU A 107 2.90 10.10 -9.97
CA GLU A 107 2.23 11.41 -9.91
C GLU A 107 0.90 11.41 -10.65
N SER A 108 0.86 10.84 -11.86
CA SER A 108 -0.37 10.72 -12.66
C SER A 108 -1.43 9.88 -11.95
N ALA A 109 -1.04 8.75 -11.35
CA ALA A 109 -1.92 7.89 -10.62
C ALA A 109 -2.49 8.59 -9.37
N LEU A 110 -1.63 9.19 -8.54
CA LEU A 110 -2.06 9.95 -7.36
C LEU A 110 -2.95 11.15 -7.71
N SER A 111 -2.63 11.87 -8.79
CA SER A 111 -3.46 12.96 -9.29
C SER A 111 -4.83 12.47 -9.75
N THR A 112 -4.92 11.29 -10.38
CA THR A 112 -6.21 10.68 -10.75
C THR A 112 -7.04 10.38 -9.50
N LEU A 113 -6.39 10.04 -8.39
CA LEU A 113 -7.02 9.82 -7.09
C LEU A 113 -7.39 11.11 -6.36
N GLY A 114 -6.93 12.27 -6.82
CA GLY A 114 -7.09 13.55 -6.10
C GLY A 114 -6.17 13.68 -4.88
N VAL A 115 -5.11 12.86 -4.81
CA VAL A 115 -4.13 12.85 -3.72
C VAL A 115 -2.92 13.68 -4.10
N ASP A 116 -2.55 14.64 -3.25
CA ASP A 116 -1.32 15.42 -3.42
C ASP A 116 -0.10 14.56 -3.07
N ILE A 117 0.87 14.47 -4.00
CA ILE A 117 2.13 13.75 -3.79
C ILE A 117 2.91 14.25 -2.57
N LYS A 118 2.79 15.54 -2.21
CA LYS A 118 3.43 16.10 -1.02
C LYS A 118 2.83 15.56 0.27
N LEU A 119 1.54 15.23 0.27
CA LEU A 119 0.87 14.61 1.41
C LEU A 119 1.17 13.10 1.47
N TYR A 120 1.49 12.49 0.33
CA TYR A 120 1.87 11.09 0.22
C TYR A 120 3.31 10.79 0.68
N GLY A 121 4.25 11.73 0.47
CA GLY A 121 5.70 11.52 0.47
C GLY A 121 6.45 11.36 1.81
N GLU A 122 5.84 10.81 2.86
CA GLU A 122 6.61 10.45 4.07
C GLU A 122 7.27 9.06 3.93
N PRO A 123 8.60 8.92 4.05
CA PRO A 123 9.28 7.63 4.01
C PRO A 123 8.84 6.75 5.20
N GLY A 124 8.37 5.53 4.89
CA GLY A 124 7.97 4.52 5.89
C GLY A 124 6.46 4.26 6.00
N ALA A 125 5.64 4.84 5.11
CA ALA A 125 4.18 4.65 5.13
C ALA A 125 3.69 3.68 4.04
N VAL A 126 2.71 2.87 4.43
CA VAL A 126 2.07 1.79 3.67
C VAL A 126 1.51 2.30 2.34
N GLY A 127 1.85 1.65 1.22
CA GLY A 127 1.61 2.11 -0.16
C GLY A 127 0.15 2.45 -0.55
N TYR A 128 -0.46 1.64 -1.39
CA TYR A 128 -1.79 1.84 -1.97
C TYR A 128 -2.86 2.03 -0.88
N GLN A 129 -2.70 1.33 0.26
CA GLN A 129 -3.56 1.45 1.43
C GLN A 129 -3.61 2.86 2.01
N ARG A 130 -2.50 3.60 2.04
CA ARG A 130 -2.51 5.00 2.47
C ARG A 130 -3.27 5.87 1.48
N ALA A 131 -3.08 5.66 0.16
CA ALA A 131 -3.80 6.43 -0.85
C ALA A 131 -5.32 6.25 -0.69
N ILE A 132 -5.80 5.01 -0.48
CA ILE A 132 -7.20 4.74 -0.14
C ILE A 132 -7.62 5.53 1.11
N CYS A 133 -6.84 5.45 2.20
CA CYS A 133 -7.21 6.10 3.46
C CYS A 133 -7.31 7.62 3.30
N MET A 134 -6.38 8.23 2.55
CA MET A 134 -6.41 9.65 2.25
C MET A 134 -7.62 10.03 1.40
N MET A 135 -7.94 9.26 0.36
CA MET A 135 -9.12 9.50 -0.48
C MET A 135 -10.43 9.40 0.29
N LEU A 136 -10.51 8.46 1.22
CA LEU A 136 -11.70 8.23 2.05
C LEU A 136 -11.76 9.17 3.27
N GLY A 137 -10.78 10.05 3.46
CA GLY A 137 -10.75 10.99 4.58
C GLY A 137 -10.51 10.33 5.95
N ILE A 138 -9.83 9.19 5.97
CA ILE A 138 -9.54 8.36 7.16
C ILE A 138 -8.04 8.25 7.43
N ASP A 139 -7.24 9.23 7.02
CA ASP A 139 -5.79 9.22 7.22
C ASP A 139 -5.41 9.64 8.64
N TYR A 140 -5.11 8.64 9.48
CA TYR A 140 -4.67 8.83 10.86
C TYR A 140 -3.33 8.15 11.07
N ARG A 141 -2.39 8.92 11.63
CA ARG A 141 -1.05 8.46 12.01
C ARG A 141 -0.83 8.71 13.48
N VAL A 142 -0.43 7.67 14.21
CA VAL A 142 -0.16 7.76 15.64
C VAL A 142 1.23 7.20 15.94
N THR A 143 1.99 7.88 16.80
CA THR A 143 3.30 7.41 17.28
C THR A 143 3.22 7.13 18.78
N ALA A 144 3.66 5.94 19.18
CA ALA A 144 3.74 5.50 20.57
C ALA A 144 5.12 4.88 20.85
N GLY A 145 6.01 5.64 21.47
CA GLY A 145 7.41 5.23 21.63
C GLY A 145 8.10 5.15 20.26
N ALA A 146 8.63 3.97 19.92
CA ALA A 146 9.26 3.69 18.62
C ALA A 146 8.29 3.06 17.59
N VAL A 147 7.02 2.85 17.96
CA VAL A 147 6.01 2.22 17.08
C VAL A 147 5.17 3.32 16.41
N VAL A 148 5.03 3.23 15.09
CA VAL A 148 4.16 4.08 14.28
C VAL A 148 3.01 3.24 13.74
N GLY A 149 1.79 3.71 13.93
CA GLY A 149 0.57 3.09 13.42
C GLY A 149 -0.09 3.99 12.38
N PHE A 150 -0.72 3.37 11.39
CA PHE A 150 -1.45 4.02 10.30
C PHE A 150 -2.84 3.39 10.16
N SER A 151 -3.81 4.16 9.67
CA SER A 151 -5.10 3.61 9.27
C SER A 151 -4.95 2.54 8.19
N GLN A 152 -5.81 1.52 8.24
CA GLN A 152 -5.84 0.43 7.26
C GLN A 152 -7.27 0.12 6.86
N VAL A 153 -7.48 -0.24 5.60
CA VAL A 153 -8.79 -0.61 5.06
C VAL A 153 -8.70 -1.95 4.34
N TRP A 154 -9.68 -2.81 4.58
CA TRP A 154 -9.82 -4.11 3.94
C TRP A 154 -11.21 -4.28 3.35
N ALA A 155 -11.29 -4.91 2.19
CA ALA A 155 -12.56 -5.37 1.61
C ALA A 155 -12.84 -6.80 2.06
N ILE A 156 -14.01 -7.03 2.64
CA ILE A 156 -14.45 -8.32 3.16
C ILE A 156 -15.79 -8.68 2.51
N SER A 157 -15.82 -9.77 1.75
CA SER A 157 -17.03 -10.31 1.13
C SER A 157 -17.89 -11.13 2.11
N ASP A 158 -19.21 -11.07 1.94
CA ASP A 158 -20.16 -11.97 2.60
C ASP A 158 -20.54 -13.18 1.72
N GLU A 159 -21.42 -14.05 2.23
CA GLU A 159 -21.94 -15.26 1.55
C GLU A 159 -22.52 -15.02 0.16
N LYS A 160 -22.99 -13.80 -0.09
CA LYS A 160 -23.66 -13.43 -1.32
C LYS A 160 -22.72 -12.70 -2.27
N GLY A 161 -21.43 -12.62 -1.93
CA GLY A 161 -20.41 -11.89 -2.67
C GLY A 161 -20.48 -10.37 -2.50
N ASN A 162 -21.29 -9.85 -1.56
CA ASN A 162 -21.33 -8.41 -1.32
C ASN A 162 -20.13 -8.02 -0.46
N PHE A 163 -19.41 -6.99 -0.90
CA PHE A 163 -18.28 -6.46 -0.14
C PHE A 163 -18.74 -5.47 0.92
N SER A 164 -18.11 -5.55 2.08
CA SER A 164 -18.08 -4.51 3.10
C SER A 164 -16.65 -4.08 3.32
N LEU A 165 -16.43 -2.79 3.54
CA LEU A 165 -15.12 -2.31 3.93
C LEU A 165 -15.04 -2.30 5.45
N VAL A 166 -13.95 -2.83 5.99
CA VAL A 166 -13.57 -2.72 7.39
C VAL A 166 -12.34 -1.85 7.47
N CYS A 167 -12.35 -0.88 8.37
CA CYS A 167 -11.24 0.03 8.62
C CYS A 167 -10.76 -0.14 10.06
N SER A 168 -9.44 -0.14 10.26
CA SER A 168 -8.82 0.06 11.56
C SER A 168 -8.16 1.43 11.62
N VAL A 169 -8.43 2.17 12.69
CA VAL A 169 -7.84 3.47 12.94
C VAL A 169 -7.00 3.43 14.22
N PRO A 170 -5.69 3.67 14.14
CA PRO A 170 -4.83 3.63 15.32
C PRO A 170 -5.15 4.80 16.25
N VAL A 171 -5.22 4.54 17.55
CA VAL A 171 -5.43 5.55 18.59
C VAL A 171 -4.48 5.35 19.78
N ASN A 172 -4.05 6.46 20.38
CA ASN A 172 -3.26 6.43 21.60
C ASN A 172 -4.16 6.29 22.82
N THR A 173 -3.76 5.41 23.75
CA THR A 173 -4.27 5.45 25.13
C THR A 173 -3.76 6.69 25.85
N ARG A 174 -4.64 7.42 26.53
CA ARG A 174 -4.20 8.37 27.57
C ARG A 174 -3.83 7.58 28.83
N ASP A 175 -2.55 7.59 29.18
CA ASP A 175 -1.98 6.82 30.31
C ASP A 175 -2.65 7.14 31.67
N GLY A 176 -3.33 8.29 31.80
CA GLY A 176 -3.98 8.73 33.05
C GLY A 176 -5.49 8.43 33.18
N THR A 177 -6.21 8.21 32.07
CA THR A 177 -7.68 8.11 32.09
C THR A 177 -8.24 6.83 31.49
N MET A 178 -7.41 6.01 30.80
CA MET A 178 -7.86 4.83 30.06
C MET A 178 -8.99 5.13 29.04
N THR A 179 -9.16 6.40 28.67
CA THR A 179 -10.13 6.84 27.67
C THR A 179 -9.41 7.16 26.37
N TYR A 180 -10.01 6.74 25.26
CA TYR A 180 -9.52 6.96 23.91
C TYR A 180 -10.16 8.21 23.34
N GLU A 181 -9.38 9.04 22.64
CA GLU A 181 -9.95 10.04 21.75
C GLU A 181 -10.17 9.37 20.41
N LEU A 182 -11.41 8.93 20.17
CA LEU A 182 -11.80 8.38 18.90
C LEU A 182 -11.80 9.50 17.85
N PRO A 183 -11.16 9.29 16.70
CA PRO A 183 -11.23 10.22 15.60
C PRO A 183 -12.66 10.34 15.07
N ASN A 184 -12.98 11.48 14.47
CA ASN A 184 -14.24 11.63 13.75
C ASN A 184 -14.18 10.76 12.51
N MET A 185 -15.05 9.76 12.44
CA MET A 185 -15.18 8.96 11.24
C MET A 185 -16.02 9.68 10.18
N PRO A 186 -15.71 9.49 8.89
CA PRO A 186 -16.57 9.98 7.82
C PRO A 186 -17.97 9.40 7.93
N GLU A 187 -18.93 10.15 7.39
CA GLU A 187 -20.31 9.71 7.31
C GLU A 187 -20.41 8.33 6.64
N GLY A 188 -21.26 7.47 7.21
CA GLY A 188 -21.52 6.14 6.64
C GLY A 188 -20.63 5.01 7.13
N TRP A 189 -19.63 5.31 7.95
CA TRP A 189 -18.89 4.33 8.72
C TRP A 189 -19.56 4.11 10.07
N VAL A 190 -19.63 2.86 10.52
CA VAL A 190 -20.26 2.46 11.78
C VAL A 190 -19.24 1.73 12.64
N ASP A 191 -19.16 2.08 13.93
CA ASP A 191 -18.31 1.38 14.90
C ASP A 191 -18.64 -0.11 14.94
N ILE A 192 -17.61 -0.94 14.99
CA ILE A 192 -17.71 -2.39 15.23
C ILE A 192 -16.69 -2.83 16.28
N THR A 193 -16.98 -3.92 16.98
CA THR A 193 -16.07 -4.46 18.00
C THR A 193 -14.94 -5.28 17.37
N ALA A 194 -13.81 -5.39 18.06
CA ALA A 194 -12.72 -6.28 17.64
C ALA A 194 -13.18 -7.74 17.46
N GLN A 195 -14.16 -8.21 18.25
CA GLN A 195 -14.73 -9.55 18.10
C GLN A 195 -15.50 -9.70 16.78
N GLN A 196 -16.23 -8.66 16.38
CA GLN A 196 -16.91 -8.64 15.07
C GLN A 196 -15.91 -8.62 13.92
N VAL A 197 -14.84 -7.84 14.04
CA VAL A 197 -13.74 -7.80 13.04
C VAL A 197 -13.12 -9.19 12.88
N ILE A 198 -12.73 -9.83 13.97
CA ILE A 198 -12.15 -11.19 13.95
C ILE A 198 -13.13 -12.18 13.30
N HIS A 199 -14.41 -12.09 13.63
CA HIS A 199 -15.43 -12.94 13.01
C HIS A 199 -15.51 -12.73 11.50
N LEU A 200 -15.55 -11.48 11.03
CA LEU A 200 -15.60 -11.13 9.61
C LEU A 200 -14.37 -11.63 8.84
N PHE A 201 -13.16 -11.43 9.38
CA PHE A 201 -11.93 -11.92 8.74
C PHE A 201 -11.86 -13.44 8.68
N ASN A 202 -12.15 -14.12 9.79
CA ASN A 202 -12.16 -15.59 9.82
C ASN A 202 -13.17 -16.15 8.82
N TYR A 203 -14.33 -15.50 8.75
CA TYR A 203 -15.37 -15.86 7.81
C TYR A 203 -14.91 -15.71 6.36
N HIS A 204 -14.41 -14.53 5.98
CA HIS A 204 -13.88 -14.26 4.64
C HIS A 204 -12.78 -15.23 4.23
N ASN A 205 -11.77 -15.44 5.09
CA ASN A 205 -10.68 -16.37 4.81
C ASN A 205 -11.17 -17.81 4.65
N SER A 206 -12.23 -18.21 5.36
CA SER A 206 -12.81 -19.55 5.22
C SER A 206 -13.55 -19.77 3.89
N ILE A 207 -14.03 -18.70 3.26
CA ILE A 207 -14.62 -18.75 1.91
C ILE A 207 -13.50 -18.81 0.88
N VAL A 208 -12.55 -17.85 0.93
CA VAL A 208 -11.48 -17.73 -0.08
C VAL A 208 -10.66 -19.01 -0.19
N ASN A 209 -10.36 -19.66 0.94
CA ASN A 209 -9.59 -20.92 0.93
C ASN A 209 -10.37 -22.15 0.43
N LYS A 210 -11.68 -22.05 0.18
CA LYS A 210 -12.49 -23.14 -0.39
C LYS A 210 -12.61 -23.06 -1.91
N GLU A 211 -12.27 -21.93 -2.51
CA GLU A 211 -12.24 -21.70 -3.96
C GLU A 211 -10.83 -21.97 -4.53
#